data_AF-A0A9D1M912-F1
#
_entry.id   AF-A0A9D1M912-F1
#
_cell.length_a   1.000
_cell.length_b   1.000
_cell.length_c   1.000
_cell.angle_alpha   90.00
_cell.angle_beta   90.00
_cell.angle_gamma   90.00
#
_symmetry.space_group_name_H-M   'P 1'
#
loop_
_entity.id
_entity.type
_entity.pdbx_description
1 polymer ?
#
loop_
_entity_poly.entity_id
_entity_poly.type
_entity_poly.pdbx_seq_one_letter_code
_entity_poly.pdbx_strand_id
1 'polypeptide(L)' 'MNTLNLLGPIGGPELIIIALIVLLLFGGKKIPELMKGLGKGVRNFKDGLKDVEDEINKDVNDDSKK' A
#
# COMPACT_ATOMS: atom_id res chain seq x y z
N MET A 1 26.23 19.42 -22.18
CA MET A 1 26.37 18.01 -22.61
C MET A 1 26.46 17.19 -21.34
N ASN A 2 25.33 16.63 -20.89
CA ASN A 2 25.24 16.00 -19.56
C ASN A 2 24.66 14.59 -19.71
N THR A 3 25.39 13.73 -20.40
CA THR A 3 25.00 12.35 -20.74
C THR A 3 25.49 11.30 -19.73
N LEU A 4 25.65 11.64 -18.45
CA LEU A 4 26.31 10.76 -17.45
C LEU A 4 25.55 10.63 -16.11
N ASN A 5 24.22 10.72 -16.10
CA ASN A 5 23.38 10.44 -14.91
C ASN A 5 22.71 9.05 -14.94
N LEU A 6 23.09 8.17 -15.87
CA LEU A 6 22.36 6.92 -16.13
C LEU A 6 22.55 5.84 -15.04
N LEU A 7 23.51 5.98 -14.12
CA LEU A 7 23.90 4.89 -13.20
C LEU A 7 24.25 5.34 -11.77
N GLY A 8 23.58 6.37 -11.23
CA GLY A 8 23.56 6.64 -9.79
C GLY A 8 23.18 8.07 -9.41
N PRO A 9 22.69 8.28 -8.17
CA PRO A 9 21.37 7.79 -7.75
C PRO A 9 20.29 8.41 -8.64
N ILE A 10 19.15 7.75 -8.82
CA ILE A 10 18.02 8.35 -9.54
C ILE A 10 17.71 9.69 -8.86
N GLY A 11 18.12 10.80 -9.49
CA GLY A 11 17.93 12.12 -8.93
C GLY A 11 16.44 12.42 -8.80
N GLY A 12 16.08 13.31 -7.87
CA GLY A 12 14.72 13.84 -7.78
C GLY A 12 14.11 14.23 -9.13
N PRO A 13 14.86 14.85 -10.08
CA PRO A 13 14.34 15.20 -11.40
C PRO A 13 13.92 13.99 -12.26
N GLU A 14 14.71 12.91 -12.29
CA GLU A 14 14.42 11.72 -13.08
C GLU A 14 13.19 10.98 -12.56
N LEU A 15 13.00 10.90 -11.23
CA LEU A 15 11.78 10.34 -10.64
C LEU A 15 10.53 11.16 -10.98
N ILE A 16 10.65 12.49 -11.02
CA ILE A 16 9.53 13.37 -11.43
C ILE A 16 9.14 13.11 -12.88
N ILE A 17 10.11 12.91 -13.78
CA ILE A 17 9.84 12.60 -15.20
C ILE A 17 9.14 11.24 -15.33
N ILE A 18 9.61 10.21 -14.62
CA ILE A 18 8.96 8.89 -14.63
C ILE A 18 7.54 8.99 -14.07
N ALA A 19 7.35 9.71 -12.96
CA ALA A 19 6.03 9.93 -12.37
C ALA A 19 5.09 10.66 -13.34
N LEU A 20 5.58 11.65 -14.08
CA LEU A 20 4.82 12.35 -15.14
C LEU A 20 4.40 11.41 -16.27
N ILE A 21 5.28 10.55 -16.75
CA ILE A 21 4.95 9.56 -17.78
C ILE A 21 3.87 8.59 -17.29
N VAL A 22 4.04 8.04 -16.08
CA VAL A 22 3.04 7.18 -15.45
C VAL A 22 1.71 7.92 -15.29
N LEU A 23 1.75 9.19 -14.89
CA LEU A 23 0.56 10.03 -14.74
C LEU A 23 -0.15 10.29 -16.07
N LEU A 24 0.58 10.41 -17.19
CA LEU A 24 0.00 10.56 -18.53
C LEU A 24 -0.62 9.25 -19.03
N LEU A 25 0.03 8.11 -18.78
CA LEU A 25 -0.47 6.79 -19.21
C LEU A 25 -1.70 6.34 -18.42
N PHE A 26 -1.67 6.50 -17.10
CA PHE A 26 -2.75 6.06 -16.22
C PHE A 26 -3.78 7.18 -15.95
N GLY A 27 -3.40 8.45 -16.13
CA GLY A 27 -4.22 9.60 -15.77
C GLY A 27 -4.12 9.93 -14.28
N GLY A 28 -4.21 11.22 -13.93
CA GLY A 28 -4.11 11.67 -12.53
C GLY A 28 -5.20 11.19 -11.58
N LYS A 29 -6.29 10.64 -12.10
CA LYS A 29 -7.41 10.12 -11.30
C LYS A 29 -7.26 8.65 -10.92
N LYS A 30 -6.56 7.84 -11.73
CA LYS A 30 -6.45 6.38 -11.49
C LYS A 30 -5.54 6.03 -10.32
N ILE A 31 -4.44 6.76 -10.13
CA ILE A 31 -3.52 6.51 -9.01
C ILE A 31 -4.22 6.70 -7.65
N PRO A 32 -4.92 7.82 -7.38
CA PRO A 32 -5.70 7.97 -6.14
C PRO A 32 -6.84 6.95 -5.98
N GLU A 33 -7.49 6.57 -7.08
CA GLU A 33 -8.58 5.59 -7.07
C GLU A 33 -8.09 4.19 -6.69
N LEU A 34 -6.97 3.76 -7.27
CA LEU A 34 -6.29 2.50 -6.93
C LEU A 34 -5.78 2.52 -5.48
N MET A 35 -5.19 3.63 -5.02
CA MET A 35 -4.76 3.78 -3.63
C MET A 35 -5.93 3.70 -2.65
N LYS A 36 -7.07 4.32 -2.97
CA LYS A 36 -8.28 4.22 -2.15
C LYS A 36 -8.82 2.78 -2.11
N GLY A 37 -8.80 2.07 -3.24
CA GLY A 37 -9.20 0.66 -3.32
C GLY A 37 -8.31 -0.23 -2.47
N LEU A 38 -6.99 -0.13 -2.65
CA LEU A 38 -5.99 -0.87 -1.87
C LEU A 38 -6.08 -0.53 -0.38
N GLY A 39 -6.21 0.74 -0.02
CA GLY A 39 -6.32 1.17 1.37
C GLY A 39 -7.56 0.60 2.08
N LYS A 40 -8.70 0.56 1.39
CA LYS A 40 -9.91 -0.11 1.90
C LYS A 40 -9.72 -1.61 2.03
N GLY A 41 -9.09 -2.25 1.04
CA GLY A 41 -8.79 -3.69 1.07
C GLY A 41 -7.89 -4.07 2.26
N VAL A 42 -6.78 -3.34 2.45
CA VAL A 42 -5.86 -3.56 3.57
C VAL A 42 -6.54 -3.32 4.93
N ARG A 43 -7.39 -2.29 5.03
CA ARG A 43 -8.16 -2.02 6.26
C ARG A 43 -9.12 -3.17 6.59
N ASN A 44 -9.95 -3.57 5.63
CA ASN A 44 -10.91 -4.66 5.84
C ASN A 44 -10.21 -5.99 6.15
N PHE A 45 -9.06 -6.24 5.52
CA PHE A 45 -8.23 -7.42 5.81
C PHE A 45 -7.71 -7.39 7.24
N LYS A 46 -7.20 -6.24 7.70
CA LYS A 46 -6.71 -6.08 9.07
C LYS A 46 -7.84 -6.17 10.11
N ASP A 47 -9.00 -5.62 9.81
CA ASP A 47 -10.17 -5.67 10.69
C ASP A 47 -10.67 -7.13 10.81
N GLY A 48 -10.75 -7.88 9.71
CA GLY A 48 -11.11 -9.29 9.74
C GLY A 48 -10.10 -10.19 10.47
N LEU A 49 -8.80 -9.89 10.39
CA LEU A 49 -7.79 -10.61 11.17
C LEU A 49 -7.94 -10.36 12.69
N LYS A 50 -8.31 -9.14 13.08
CA LYS A 50 -8.54 -8.80 14.49
C LYS A 50 -9.76 -9.52 15.07
N ASP A 51 -10.87 -9.55 14.34
CA ASP A 51 -12.07 -10.26 14.79
C ASP A 51 -11.76 -11.75 15.01
N VAL A 52 -10.99 -12.37 14.10
CA VAL A 52 -10.55 -13.77 14.24
C VAL A 52 -9.62 -13.95 15.44
N GLU A 53 -8.66 -13.04 15.67
CA GLU A 53 -7.76 -13.09 16.82
C GLU A 53 -8.52 -12.92 18.15
N ASP A 54 -9.51 -12.03 18.21
CA ASP A 54 -10.35 -11.81 19.38
C ASP A 54 -11.26 -13.02 19.66
N GLU A 55 -11.81 -13.68 18.63
CA GLU A 55 -12.57 -14.94 18.77
C GLU A 55 -11.70 -16.08 19.32
N ILE A 56 -10.50 -16.28 18.76
CA ILE A 56 -9.57 -17.32 19.23
C ILE A 56 -9.15 -17.06 20.68
N ASN A 57 -8.84 -15.81 21.05
CA ASN A 57 -8.47 -15.47 22.42
C ASN A 57 -9.62 -15.64 23.41
N LYS A 58 -10.88 -15.46 22.97
CA LYS A 58 -12.05 -15.62 23.82
C LYS A 58 -12.33 -17.09 24.13
N ASP A 59 -12.22 -17.99 23.15
CA ASP A 59 -12.39 -19.44 23.36
C ASP A 59 -11.30 -20.01 24.29
N VAL A 60 -10.04 -19.57 24.16
CA VAL A 60 -8.94 -20.06 25.01
C VAL A 60 -9.06 -19.63 26.48
N ASN A 61 -9.72 -18.50 26.77
CA ASN A 61 -9.90 -18.01 28.14
C ASN A 61 -11.14 -18.58 28.86
N ASP A 62 -12.13 -19.14 28.15
CA ASP A 62 -13.33 -19.72 28.76
C ASP A 62 -13.09 -21.15 29.29
N ASP A 63 -12.20 -21.92 28.65
CA ASP A 63 -11.81 -23.26 29.12
C ASP A 63 -10.94 -23.26 30.39
N SER A 64 -10.33 -22.14 30.76
CA SER A 64 -9.50 -22.02 31.98
C SER A 64 -10.29 -21.68 33.24
N LYS A 65 -11.60 -21.41 33.13
CA LYS A 65 -12.47 -21.01 34.26
C LYS A 65 -13.51 -22.06 34.67
N LYS A 66 -13.51 -23.24 34.06
CA LYS A 66 -14.48 -24.31 34.34
C LYS A 66 -13.88 -25.46 35.15
#